data_AF-A0A290Z1D9-F1
#
_entry.id   AF-A0A290Z1D9-F1
#
_cell.length_a   1.000
_cell.length_b   1.000
_cell.length_c   1.000
_cell.angle_alpha   90.00
_cell.angle_beta   90.00
_cell.angle_gamma   90.00
#
_symmetry.space_group_name_H-M   'P 1'
#
loop_
_entity.id
_entity.type
_entity.pdbx_description
1 polymer ?
#
loop_
_entity_poly.entity_id
_entity_poly.type
_entity_poly.pdbx_seq_one_letter_code
_entity_poly.pdbx_strand_id
1 'polypeptide(L)'
;MAATPVHGDAHVQNLMIVDDNPVLIDFERFAWGQPEWDLALTATEHLTAGWWTPQEYDAFADAYGYDVTDWSGFPVLQAAHEIKMTTWIMQNAQHSPEIAREYEIRMGTLRDRANLGGWRPF
;
A
#
# COMPACT_ATOMS: atom_id res chain seq x y z
N MET A 1 13.56 -11.68 -3.80
CA MET A 1 14.58 -11.73 -2.72
C MET A 1 14.50 -13.07 -2.03
N ALA A 2 15.36 -13.37 -1.05
CA ALA A 2 15.15 -14.54 -0.20
C ALA A 2 13.98 -14.29 0.76
N ALA A 3 13.26 -15.35 1.14
CA ALA A 3 12.19 -15.22 2.13
C ALA A 3 12.77 -14.79 3.49
N THR A 4 12.08 -13.87 4.15
CA THR A 4 12.51 -13.17 5.36
C THR A 4 11.28 -12.84 6.23
N PRO A 5 11.44 -12.35 7.47
CA PRO A 5 10.33 -11.80 8.23
C PRO A 5 9.67 -10.62 7.50
N VAL A 6 8.36 -10.68 7.32
CA VAL A 6 7.54 -9.62 6.73
C VAL A 6 6.50 -9.17 7.73
N HIS A 7 6.21 -7.87 7.73
CA HIS A 7 5.15 -7.28 8.54
C HIS A 7 3.77 -7.74 8.07
N GLY A 8 3.57 -7.84 6.76
CA GLY A 8 2.30 -8.21 6.14
C GLY A 8 1.33 -7.03 5.95
N ASP A 9 1.62 -5.87 6.57
CA ASP A 9 0.84 -4.63 6.46
C ASP A 9 1.68 -3.37 6.75
N ALA A 10 2.85 -3.28 6.12
CA ALA A 10 3.82 -2.21 6.35
C ALA A 10 3.42 -0.87 5.67
N HIS A 11 2.45 -0.14 6.24
CA HIS A 11 2.11 1.23 5.82
C HIS A 11 2.49 2.26 6.89
N VAL A 12 2.50 3.55 6.50
CA VAL A 12 3.01 4.65 7.35
C VAL A 12 2.28 4.79 8.69
N GLN A 13 1.00 4.41 8.77
CA GLN A 13 0.25 4.48 10.03
C GLN A 13 0.67 3.38 11.03
N ASN A 14 1.38 2.35 10.59
CA ASN A 14 2.00 1.33 11.45
C ASN A 14 3.43 1.69 11.85
N LEU A 15 3.87 2.93 11.60
CA LEU A 15 5.12 3.50 12.12
C LEU A 15 4.81 4.54 13.21
N MET A 16 5.42 4.36 14.37
CA MET A 16 5.50 5.36 15.41
C MET A 16 6.92 5.91 15.50
N ILE A 17 7.07 7.20 15.85
CA ILE A 17 8.37 7.78 16.18
C ILE A 17 8.45 7.93 17.70
N VAL A 18 9.40 7.23 18.32
CA VAL A 18 9.66 7.27 19.76
C VAL A 18 11.11 7.68 19.95
N ASP A 19 11.33 8.81 20.62
CA ASP A 19 12.68 9.38 20.85
C ASP A 19 13.52 9.42 19.56
N ASP A 20 12.96 9.99 18.48
CA ASP A 20 13.54 10.08 17.13
C ASP A 20 13.83 8.73 16.43
N ASN A 21 13.37 7.61 16.99
CA ASN A 21 13.55 6.28 16.40
C ASN A 21 12.23 5.73 15.83
N PRO A 22 12.23 5.17 14.62
CA PRO A 22 11.05 4.51 14.07
C PRO A 22 10.80 3.17 14.78
N VAL A 23 9.56 2.96 15.20
CA VAL A 23 9.06 1.73 15.81
C VAL A 23 7.88 1.24 14.98
N LEU A 24 7.98 0.01 14.47
CA LEU A 24 6.86 -0.67 13.83
C LEU A 24 5.91 -1.23 14.89
N ILE A 25 4.62 -1.20 14.60
CA ILE A 25 3.54 -1.71 15.45
C ILE A 25 2.59 -2.59 14.63
N ASP A 26 1.61 -3.22 15.28
CA ASP A 26 0.53 -3.96 14.61
C ASP A 26 0.96 -5.19 13.78
N PHE A 27 1.57 -6.15 14.49
CA PHE A 27 2.14 -7.37 13.92
C PHE A 27 1.13 -8.51 13.71
N GLU A 28 -0.17 -8.23 13.62
CA GLU A 28 -1.19 -9.30 13.48
C GLU A 28 -1.07 -10.09 12.16
N ARG A 29 -0.42 -9.52 11.14
CA ARG A 29 -0.14 -10.16 9.83
C ARG A 29 1.30 -10.60 9.63
N PHE A 30 2.12 -10.54 10.67
CA PHE A 30 3.52 -10.89 10.57
C PHE A 30 3.73 -12.34 10.13
N ALA A 31 4.64 -12.56 9.19
CA ALA A 31 4.88 -13.87 8.60
C ALA A 31 6.32 -14.05 8.13
N TRP A 32 6.68 -15.28 7.77
CA TRP A 32 7.90 -15.56 7.01
C TRP A 32 7.53 -15.63 5.52
N GLY A 33 8.06 -14.71 4.70
CA GLY A 33 7.59 -14.53 3.34
C GLY A 33 8.49 -13.70 2.45
N GLN A 34 7.99 -13.32 1.27
CA GLN A 34 8.71 -12.50 0.29
C GLN A 34 8.65 -11.02 0.72
N PRO A 35 9.77 -10.34 0.97
CA PRO A 35 9.77 -8.94 1.39
C PRO A 35 9.15 -7.97 0.38
N GLU A 36 9.06 -8.37 -0.89
CA GLU A 36 8.33 -7.65 -1.93
C GLU A 36 6.87 -7.37 -1.57
N TRP A 37 6.25 -8.18 -0.70
CA TRP A 37 4.89 -7.93 -0.21
C TRP A 37 4.77 -6.60 0.54
N ASP A 38 5.71 -6.32 1.45
CA ASP A 38 5.69 -5.09 2.25
C ASP A 38 6.05 -3.87 1.38
N LEU A 39 7.04 -4.00 0.49
CA LEU A 39 7.41 -2.92 -0.45
C LEU A 39 6.31 -2.56 -1.43
N ALA A 40 5.59 -3.57 -1.92
CA ALA A 40 4.54 -3.38 -2.93
C ALA A 40 3.40 -2.51 -2.41
N LEU A 41 3.18 -2.42 -1.09
CA LEU A 41 2.15 -1.55 -0.52
C LEU A 41 2.47 -0.08 -0.79
N THR A 42 3.65 0.40 -0.38
CA THR A 42 4.09 1.78 -0.62
C THR A 42 4.17 2.11 -2.11
N ALA A 43 4.62 1.16 -2.94
CA ALA A 43 4.60 1.31 -4.40
C ALA A 43 3.18 1.45 -4.97
N THR A 44 2.20 0.72 -4.42
CA THR A 44 0.79 0.83 -4.80
C THR A 44 0.19 2.15 -4.34
N GLU A 45 0.52 2.62 -3.14
CA GLU A 45 0.13 3.94 -2.64
C GLU A 45 0.66 5.07 -3.52
N HIS A 46 1.88 4.92 -4.06
CA HIS A 46 2.46 5.85 -5.02
C HIS A 46 1.74 5.78 -6.38
N LEU A 47 1.76 4.62 -7.04
CA LEU A 47 1.37 4.47 -8.44
C LEU A 47 -0.16 4.44 -8.67
N THR A 48 -0.90 3.85 -7.73
CA THR A 48 -2.35 3.71 -7.85
C THR A 48 -3.08 4.77 -7.04
N ALA A 49 -2.72 4.92 -5.76
CA ALA A 49 -3.48 5.80 -4.87
C ALA A 49 -3.12 7.28 -5.05
N GLY A 50 -1.86 7.58 -5.39
CA GLY A 50 -1.34 8.94 -5.58
C GLY A 50 -0.96 9.65 -4.29
N TRP A 51 -0.64 8.89 -3.23
CA TRP A 51 -0.35 9.45 -1.90
C TRP A 51 1.08 9.93 -1.73
N TRP A 52 1.98 9.44 -2.58
CA TRP A 52 3.40 9.77 -2.54
C TRP A 52 3.84 10.43 -3.84
N THR A 53 4.69 11.43 -3.72
CA THR A 53 5.39 12.03 -4.86
C THR A 53 6.44 11.05 -5.42
N PRO A 54 6.87 11.20 -6.69
CA PRO A 54 7.98 10.42 -7.22
C PRO A 54 9.25 10.53 -6.37
N GLN A 55 9.57 11.72 -5.87
CA GLN A 55 10.78 11.94 -5.06
C GLN A 55 10.73 11.21 -3.71
N GLU A 56 9.56 11.14 -3.08
CA GLU A 56 9.37 10.39 -1.84
C GLU A 56 9.48 8.88 -2.09
N TYR A 57 8.92 8.40 -3.20
CA TYR A 57 9.02 6.99 -3.58
C TYR A 57 10.46 6.59 -3.93
N ASP A 58 11.17 7.41 -4.71
CA ASP A 58 12.58 7.19 -5.06
C ASP A 58 13.44 7.09 -3.79
N ALA A 59 13.24 8.02 -2.84
CA ALA A 59 13.95 8.00 -1.56
C ALA A 59 13.66 6.74 -0.74
N PHE A 60 12.42 6.24 -0.77
CA PHE A 60 12.04 4.98 -0.12
C PHE A 60 12.75 3.78 -0.76
N ALA A 61 12.70 3.66 -2.09
CA ALA A 61 13.34 2.58 -2.83
C ALA A 61 14.87 2.58 -2.65
N ASP A 62 15.49 3.77 -2.69
CA ASP A 62 16.92 3.96 -2.45
C ASP A 62 17.33 3.58 -1.03
N ALA A 63 16.55 4.00 -0.01
CA ALA A 63 16.82 3.66 1.38
C ALA A 63 16.71 2.15 1.65
N TYR A 64 15.79 1.48 0.97
CA TYR A 64 15.68 0.03 1.03
C TYR A 64 16.76 -0.68 0.20
N GLY A 65 17.23 -0.06 -0.88
CA GLY A 65 18.20 -0.61 -1.83
C GLY A 65 17.56 -1.53 -2.88
N TYR A 66 16.23 -1.46 -3.05
CA TYR A 66 15.49 -2.25 -4.04
C TYR A 66 14.19 -1.57 -4.43
N ASP A 67 14.06 -1.22 -5.71
CA ASP A 67 12.79 -0.81 -6.30
C ASP A 67 11.97 -2.07 -6.66
N VAL A 68 10.85 -2.26 -5.99
CA VAL A 68 9.96 -3.40 -6.25
C VAL A 68 9.28 -3.28 -7.62
N THR A 69 9.12 -2.08 -8.18
CA THR A 69 8.41 -1.86 -9.46
C THR A 69 9.18 -2.39 -10.66
N ASP A 70 10.51 -2.50 -10.55
CA ASP A 70 11.38 -3.14 -11.54
C ASP A 70 11.21 -4.66 -11.61
N TRP A 71 10.60 -5.26 -10.59
CA TRP A 71 10.37 -6.69 -10.54
C TRP A 71 9.15 -7.11 -11.37
N SER A 72 9.32 -8.11 -12.24
CA SER A 72 8.23 -8.62 -13.09
C SER A 72 7.02 -9.18 -12.31
N GLY A 73 7.18 -9.49 -11.02
CA GLY A 73 6.10 -9.95 -10.15
C GLY A 73 5.27 -8.82 -9.52
N PHE A 74 5.75 -7.58 -9.54
CA PHE A 74 5.10 -6.44 -8.89
C PHE A 74 3.66 -6.20 -9.35
N PRO A 75 3.30 -6.27 -10.65
CA PRO A 75 1.92 -6.03 -11.08
C PRO A 75 0.89 -6.94 -10.39
N VAL A 76 1.30 -8.16 -9.99
CA VAL A 76 0.43 -9.08 -9.23
C VAL A 76 0.23 -8.61 -7.80
N LEU A 77 1.30 -8.16 -7.14
CA LEU A 77 1.22 -7.66 -5.77
C LEU A 77 0.51 -6.30 -5.70
N GLN A 78 0.70 -5.45 -6.70
CA GLN A 78 -0.04 -4.19 -6.84
C GLN A 78 -1.54 -4.48 -6.89
N ALA A 79 -1.99 -5.34 -7.82
CA ALA A 79 -3.40 -5.71 -7.91
C ALA A 79 -3.96 -6.31 -6.60
N ALA A 80 -3.17 -7.11 -5.89
CA ALA A 80 -3.56 -7.68 -4.59
C ALA A 80 -3.75 -6.58 -3.52
N HIS A 81 -2.84 -5.62 -3.44
CA HIS A 81 -2.96 -4.48 -2.51
C HIS A 81 -4.10 -3.54 -2.89
N GLU A 82 -4.31 -3.27 -4.19
CA GLU A 82 -5.46 -2.47 -4.64
C GLU A 82 -6.79 -3.07 -4.17
N ILE A 83 -6.95 -4.39 -4.30
CA ILE A 83 -8.12 -5.12 -3.80
C ILE A 83 -8.18 -5.02 -2.27
N LYS A 84 -7.08 -5.31 -1.56
CA LYS A 84 -6.99 -5.26 -0.09
C LYS A 84 -7.43 -3.90 0.45
N MET A 85 -6.89 -2.82 -0.10
CA MET A 85 -7.20 -1.45 0.31
C MET A 85 -8.65 -1.06 -0.01
N THR A 86 -9.20 -1.55 -1.12
CA THR A 86 -10.59 -1.30 -1.53
C THR A 86 -11.59 -2.05 -0.64
N THR A 87 -11.34 -3.32 -0.37
CA THR A 87 -12.22 -4.12 0.49
C THR A 87 -12.17 -3.66 1.95
N TRP A 88 -11.03 -3.12 2.40
CA TRP A 88 -10.93 -2.54 3.74
C TRP A 88 -11.93 -1.39 3.93
N ILE A 89 -11.97 -0.40 3.04
CA ILE A 89 -12.93 0.71 3.13
C ILE A 89 -14.37 0.24 2.87
N MET A 90 -14.58 -0.75 2.00
CA MET A 90 -15.89 -1.27 1.61
C MET A 90 -16.74 -1.68 2.81
N GLN A 91 -16.10 -2.15 3.88
CA GLN A 91 -16.76 -2.54 5.15
C GLN A 91 -17.63 -1.42 5.74
N ASN A 92 -17.31 -0.16 5.44
CA ASN A 92 -18.03 1.02 5.95
C ASN A 92 -18.87 1.75 4.88
N ALA A 93 -18.95 1.23 3.66
CA ALA A 93 -19.65 1.90 2.55
C ALA A 93 -21.15 2.12 2.81
N GLN A 94 -21.80 1.21 3.55
CA GLN A 94 -23.22 1.38 3.91
C GLN A 94 -23.46 2.39 5.05
N HIS A 95 -22.40 2.76 5.78
CA HIS A 95 -22.49 3.58 6.99
C HIS A 95 -21.92 4.99 6.78
N SER A 96 -21.16 5.23 5.71
CA SER A 96 -20.59 6.53 5.38
C SER A 96 -20.75 6.83 3.88
N PRO A 97 -21.52 7.88 3.51
CA PRO A 97 -21.64 8.31 2.11
C PRO A 97 -20.30 8.74 1.49
N GLU A 98 -19.36 9.19 2.32
CA GLU A 98 -18.02 9.54 1.85
C GLU A 98 -17.22 8.31 1.46
N ILE A 99 -17.23 7.28 2.31
CA ILE A 99 -16.59 5.99 2.03
C ILE A 99 -17.25 5.28 0.85
N ALA A 100 -18.58 5.35 0.72
CA ALA A 100 -19.28 4.82 -0.45
C ALA A 100 -18.78 5.44 -1.75
N ARG A 101 -18.57 6.77 -1.76
CA ARG A 101 -18.05 7.47 -2.95
C ARG A 101 -16.62 7.06 -3.27
N GLU A 102 -15.76 6.97 -2.26
CA GLU A 102 -14.40 6.48 -2.46
C GLU A 102 -14.38 5.05 -2.98
N TYR A 103 -15.19 4.16 -2.41
CA TYR A 103 -15.29 2.78 -2.86
C TYR A 103 -15.61 2.70 -4.36
N GLU A 104 -16.57 3.48 -4.85
CA GLU A 104 -16.89 3.53 -6.29
C GLU A 104 -15.71 4.07 -7.14
N ILE A 105 -14.96 5.07 -6.65
CA ILE A 105 -13.74 5.57 -7.30
C ILE A 105 -12.73 4.45 -7.46
N ARG A 106 -12.43 3.73 -6.37
CA ARG A 106 -11.46 2.61 -6.36
C ARG A 106 -11.92 1.44 -7.20
N MET A 107 -13.22 1.14 -7.22
CA MET A 107 -13.79 0.14 -8.12
C MET A 107 -13.61 0.50 -9.60
N GLY A 108 -13.73 1.79 -9.97
CA GLY A 108 -13.38 2.28 -11.30
C GLY A 108 -11.89 2.09 -11.63
N THR A 109 -11.00 2.32 -10.66
CA THR A 109 -9.56 2.04 -10.81
C THR A 109 -9.27 0.56 -11.00
N LEU A 110 -9.93 -0.32 -10.24
CA LEU A 110 -9.74 -1.76 -10.33
C LEU A 110 -10.22 -2.35 -11.66
N ARG A 111 -11.35 -1.87 -12.18
CA ARG A 111 -11.96 -2.41 -13.41
C ARG A 111 -11.33 -1.84 -14.68
N ASP A 112 -11.18 -0.53 -14.72
CA ASP A 112 -10.93 0.21 -15.95
C ASP A 112 -9.66 1.08 -15.86
N ARG A 113 -8.93 1.03 -14.74
CA ARG A 113 -7.79 1.92 -14.43
C ARG A 113 -8.16 3.40 -14.48
N ALA A 114 -9.44 3.72 -14.27
CA ALA A 114 -9.90 5.09 -14.08
C ALA A 114 -9.38 5.65 -12.74
N ASN A 115 -9.24 6.97 -12.62
CA ASN A 115 -8.91 7.64 -11.35
C ASN A 115 -7.57 7.23 -10.70
N LEU A 116 -6.59 6.74 -11.47
CA LEU A 116 -5.23 6.54 -10.97
C LEU A 116 -4.70 7.86 -10.37
N GLY A 117 -4.12 7.76 -9.18
CA GLY A 117 -3.65 8.90 -8.40
C GLY A 117 -4.76 9.70 -7.71
N GLY A 118 -6.01 9.22 -7.73
CA GLY A 118 -7.19 9.96 -7.25
C GLY A 118 -7.79 9.43 -5.95
N TRP A 119 -7.11 8.51 -5.24
CA TRP A 119 -7.67 7.89 -4.03
C TRP A 119 -7.46 8.78 -2.83
N ARG A 120 -8.45 8.84 -1.94
CA ARG A 120 -8.29 9.52 -0.65
C ARG A 120 -7.78 8.56 0.43
N PRO A 121 -6.89 9.02 1.33
CA PRO A 121 -6.57 8.27 2.54
C PRO A 121 -7.77 8.33 3.49
N PHE A 122 -8.20 7.16 4.00
CA PHE A 122 -9.28 6.98 4.99
C PHE A 122 -8.73 6.28 6.22
#